data_AF-A0A9P5GZE9-F1
#
_entry.id   AF-A0A9P5GZE9-F1
#
_cell.length_a   1.000
_cell.length_b   1.000
_cell.length_c   1.000
_cell.angle_alpha   90.00
_cell.angle_beta   90.00
_cell.angle_gamma   90.00
#
_symmetry.space_group_name_H-M   'P 1'
#
loop_
_entity.id
_entity.type
_entity.pdbx_description
1 polymer ?
#
loop_
_entity_poly.entity_id
_entity_poly.type
_entity_poly.pdbx_seq_one_letter_code
_entity_poly.pdbx_strand_id
1 'polypeptide(L)'
;MLSGLPIAEGAGFDSHAEEHNSTCLQNTRVDLLKQISEWANDPHAETIFWLNGMAGTGKSTISRTVSRSFATSGHLGASFFFKRGEADRGSLSKFVTTIAAQLAEREPALAPYIKAAVEANHYIGGKAVREQFDKLILQPLGNISQEVQGTTPLVIVVDALDEFSKAKSLLHKQTGTSSPPRL
;
A
#
# COMPACT_ATOMS: atom_id res chain seq x y z
N MET A 1 -3.89 -1.90 20.28
CA MET A 1 -3.57 -0.62 19.60
C MET A 1 -2.06 -0.46 19.57
N LEU A 2 -1.45 -0.32 18.39
CA LEU A 2 -0.02 -0.05 18.21
C LEU A 2 0.31 1.42 18.57
N SER A 3 0.04 1.79 19.83
CA SER A 3 0.19 3.16 20.32
C SER A 3 1.64 3.61 20.19
N GLY A 4 1.90 4.60 19.33
CA GLY A 4 3.23 5.22 19.17
C GLY A 4 3.72 5.34 17.72
N LEU A 5 3.11 4.63 16.77
CA LEU A 5 3.44 4.82 15.35
C LEU A 5 2.66 5.99 14.76
N PRO A 6 3.31 6.94 14.06
CA PRO A 6 2.61 8.00 13.35
C PRO A 6 1.84 7.39 12.15
N ILE A 7 0.54 7.66 12.04
CA ILE A 7 -0.31 7.19 10.94
C ILE A 7 -0.71 8.38 10.07
N ALA A 8 -0.87 8.14 8.77
CA ALA A 8 -1.47 9.10 7.85
C ALA A 8 -2.99 8.92 7.87
N GLU A 9 -3.69 9.74 8.63
CA GLU A 9 -5.15 9.76 8.63
C GLU A 9 -5.68 10.04 7.20
N GLY A 10 -6.73 9.32 6.80
CA GLY A 10 -7.31 9.48 5.47
C GLY A 10 -6.56 8.78 4.33
N ALA A 11 -5.48 8.04 4.61
CA ALA A 11 -4.72 7.36 3.55
C ALA A 11 -5.33 6.03 3.09
N GLY A 12 -6.13 5.37 3.95
CA GLY A 12 -6.82 4.13 3.62
C GLY A 12 -7.97 4.35 2.64
N PHE A 13 -8.25 3.35 1.80
CA PHE A 13 -9.32 3.38 0.79
C PHE A 13 -10.72 3.55 1.38
N ASP A 14 -10.90 3.13 2.63
CA ASP A 14 -12.14 3.10 3.41
C ASP A 14 -12.24 4.29 4.38
N SER A 15 -11.28 5.22 4.32
CA SER A 15 -11.32 6.42 5.13
C SER A 15 -12.41 7.39 4.65
N HIS A 16 -12.91 8.24 5.57
CA HIS A 16 -13.84 9.33 5.22
C HIS A 16 -13.30 10.25 4.11
N ALA A 17 -11.98 10.45 4.05
CA ALA A 17 -11.35 11.25 3.00
C ALA A 17 -11.49 10.64 1.59
N GLU A 18 -11.75 9.33 1.50
CA GLU A 18 -11.93 8.59 0.25
C GLU A 18 -13.40 8.20 -0.02
N GLU A 19 -14.32 8.46 0.90
CA GLU A 19 -15.72 8.00 0.84
C GLU A 19 -16.45 8.42 -0.44
N HIS A 20 -16.25 9.67 -0.89
CA HIS A 20 -16.91 10.22 -2.08
C HIS A 20 -16.14 9.97 -3.38
N ASN A 21 -14.97 9.33 -3.31
CA ASN A 21 -14.19 9.07 -4.51
C ASN A 21 -14.78 7.90 -5.31
N SER A 22 -14.84 8.08 -6.63
CA SER A 22 -15.46 7.09 -7.52
C SER A 22 -14.66 5.80 -7.62
N THR A 23 -15.39 4.68 -7.75
CA THR A 23 -14.90 3.39 -8.24
C THR A 23 -15.23 3.27 -9.73
N CYS A 24 -14.71 2.23 -10.39
CA CYS A 24 -15.00 1.95 -11.78
C CYS A 24 -16.51 1.82 -11.98
N LEU A 25 -17.02 2.42 -13.06
CA LEU A 25 -18.41 2.20 -13.45
C LEU A 25 -18.62 0.72 -13.77
N GLN A 26 -19.82 0.23 -13.51
CA GLN A 26 -20.18 -1.15 -13.81
C GLN A 26 -19.88 -1.47 -15.28
N ASN A 27 -19.33 -2.67 -15.52
CA ASN A 27 -18.95 -3.16 -16.86
C ASN A 27 -17.86 -2.34 -17.58
N THR A 28 -17.11 -1.50 -16.86
CA THR A 28 -15.90 -0.85 -17.39
C THR A 28 -14.64 -1.49 -16.84
N ARG A 29 -13.54 -1.43 -17.62
CA ARG A 29 -12.22 -1.97 -17.23
C ARG A 29 -12.25 -3.46 -16.80
N VAL A 30 -13.25 -4.21 -17.25
CA VAL A 30 -13.53 -5.59 -16.82
C VAL A 30 -12.32 -6.49 -16.99
N ASP A 31 -11.70 -6.48 -18.17
CA ASP A 31 -10.54 -7.33 -18.46
C ASP A 31 -9.34 -7.01 -17.57
N LEU A 32 -9.09 -5.72 -17.31
CA LEU A 32 -8.01 -5.29 -16.44
C LEU A 32 -8.27 -5.67 -14.98
N LEU A 33 -9.51 -5.48 -14.49
CA LEU A 33 -9.88 -5.89 -13.13
C LEU A 33 -9.78 -7.41 -12.96
N LYS A 34 -10.16 -8.17 -13.99
CA LYS A 34 -9.99 -9.63 -14.04
C LYS A 34 -8.52 -10.02 -13.99
N GLN A 35 -7.67 -9.37 -14.79
CA GLN A 35 -6.23 -9.61 -14.80
C GLN A 35 -5.59 -9.35 -13.43
N ILE A 36 -5.96 -8.25 -12.75
CA ILE A 36 -5.45 -7.94 -11.41
C ILE A 36 -5.93 -8.98 -10.40
N SER A 37 -7.18 -9.42 -10.50
CA SER A 37 -7.71 -10.49 -9.65
C SER A 37 -6.99 -11.81 -9.88
N GLU A 38 -6.75 -12.21 -11.13
CA GLU A 38 -6.01 -13.43 -11.47
C GLU A 38 -4.57 -13.37 -10.95
N TRP A 39 -3.90 -12.23 -11.16
CA TRP A 39 -2.56 -11.97 -10.63
C TRP A 39 -2.49 -12.14 -9.10
N ALA A 40 -3.47 -11.61 -8.36
CA ALA A 40 -3.46 -11.67 -6.90
C ALA A 40 -3.68 -13.09 -6.34
N ASN A 41 -4.26 -14.00 -7.14
CA ASN A 41 -4.56 -15.38 -6.74
C ASN A 41 -3.55 -16.40 -7.28
N ASP A 42 -2.63 -15.98 -8.15
CA ASP A 42 -1.63 -16.87 -8.74
C ASP A 42 -0.37 -16.93 -7.85
N PRO A 43 -0.05 -18.08 -7.22
CA PRO A 43 1.14 -18.23 -6.39
C PRO A 43 2.46 -18.15 -7.17
N HIS A 44 2.40 -18.20 -8.50
CA HIS A 44 3.55 -18.10 -9.40
C HIS A 44 3.68 -16.73 -10.07
N ALA A 45 2.73 -15.82 -9.84
CA ALA A 45 2.80 -14.47 -10.38
C ALA A 45 3.94 -13.66 -9.73
N GLU A 46 4.36 -12.60 -10.44
CA GLU A 46 5.30 -11.63 -9.88
C GLU A 46 4.72 -10.96 -8.62
N THR A 47 5.56 -10.65 -7.64
CA THR A 47 5.13 -10.01 -6.38
C THR A 47 4.54 -8.61 -6.54
N ILE A 48 4.75 -7.93 -7.67
CA ILE A 48 4.30 -6.54 -7.88
C ILE A 48 3.52 -6.44 -9.19
N PHE A 49 2.26 -6.03 -9.11
CA PHE A 49 1.50 -5.56 -10.28
C PHE A 49 1.67 -4.05 -10.43
N TRP A 50 2.30 -3.60 -11.51
CA TRP A 50 2.53 -2.18 -11.76
C TRP A 50 1.50 -1.58 -12.72
N LEU A 51 0.49 -0.90 -12.18
CA LEU A 51 -0.51 -0.17 -12.98
C LEU A 51 0.02 1.21 -13.38
N ASN A 52 0.52 1.33 -14.61
CA ASN A 52 0.97 2.61 -15.17
C ASN A 52 0.04 3.11 -16.29
N GLY A 53 0.15 4.40 -16.62
CA GLY A 53 -0.63 5.00 -17.70
C GLY A 53 -0.66 6.52 -17.62
N MET A 54 -1.15 7.18 -18.67
CA MET A 54 -1.21 8.63 -18.74
C MET A 54 -2.02 9.26 -17.60
N ALA A 55 -1.75 10.52 -17.27
CA ALA A 55 -2.59 11.27 -16.33
C ALA A 55 -4.04 11.30 -16.83
N GLY A 56 -5.01 11.19 -15.91
CA GLY A 56 -6.43 11.21 -16.26
C GLY A 56 -7.03 9.89 -16.78
N THR A 57 -6.27 8.80 -16.90
CA THR A 57 -6.81 7.51 -17.42
C THR A 57 -7.63 6.70 -16.40
N GLY A 58 -7.81 7.22 -15.17
CA GLY A 58 -8.61 6.58 -14.13
C GLY A 58 -7.87 5.53 -13.28
N LYS A 59 -6.54 5.57 -13.22
CA LYS A 59 -5.74 4.64 -12.39
C LYS A 59 -6.18 4.62 -10.92
N SER A 60 -6.32 5.78 -10.29
CA SER A 60 -6.81 5.87 -8.90
C SER A 60 -8.21 5.29 -8.73
N THR A 61 -9.07 5.43 -9.75
CA THR A 61 -10.40 4.80 -9.77
C THR A 61 -10.29 3.26 -9.82
N ILE A 62 -9.35 2.73 -10.61
CA ILE A 62 -9.03 1.28 -10.61
C ILE A 62 -8.49 0.86 -9.24
N SER A 63 -7.51 1.57 -8.68
CA SER A 63 -6.92 1.31 -7.35
C SER A 63 -7.98 1.22 -6.25
N ARG A 64 -8.96 2.14 -6.23
CA ARG A 64 -10.09 2.09 -5.26
C ARG A 64 -10.99 0.88 -5.49
N THR A 65 -11.28 0.56 -6.75
CA THR A 65 -12.12 -0.58 -7.12
C THR A 65 -11.49 -1.89 -6.67
N VAL A 66 -10.20 -2.09 -6.95
CA VAL A 66 -9.49 -3.30 -6.52
C VAL A 66 -9.31 -3.36 -5.01
N SER A 67 -9.06 -2.22 -4.34
CA SER A 67 -9.00 -2.17 -2.87
C SER A 67 -10.31 -2.64 -2.25
N ARG A 68 -11.45 -2.09 -2.71
CA ARG A 68 -12.77 -2.52 -2.25
C ARG A 68 -13.02 -4.00 -2.53
N SER A 69 -12.70 -4.48 -3.73
CA SER A 69 -12.86 -5.89 -4.11
C SER A 69 -12.05 -6.81 -3.20
N PHE A 70 -10.77 -6.48 -2.95
CA PHE A 70 -9.90 -7.27 -2.08
C PHE A 70 -10.30 -7.19 -0.62
N ALA A 71 -10.85 -6.07 -0.15
CA ALA A 71 -11.40 -5.97 1.19
C ALA A 71 -12.60 -6.91 1.34
N THR A 72 -13.52 -6.92 0.37
CA THR A 72 -14.69 -7.81 0.36
C THR A 72 -14.31 -9.28 0.27
N SER A 73 -13.28 -9.64 -0.50
CA SER A 73 -12.79 -11.02 -0.61
C SER A 73 -11.82 -11.43 0.49
N GLY A 74 -11.53 -10.55 1.46
CA GLY A 74 -10.60 -10.82 2.56
C GLY A 74 -9.12 -10.84 2.17
N HIS A 75 -8.76 -10.43 0.96
CA HIS A 75 -7.37 -10.40 0.49
C HIS A 75 -6.65 -9.09 0.82
N LEU A 76 -7.37 -7.99 1.09
CA LEU A 76 -6.72 -6.70 1.35
C LEU A 76 -5.97 -6.74 2.69
N GLY A 77 -4.65 -6.63 2.61
CA GLY A 77 -3.76 -6.47 3.77
C GLY A 77 -3.69 -5.02 4.22
N ALA A 78 -3.51 -4.11 3.27
CA ALA A 78 -3.42 -2.68 3.52
C ALA A 78 -3.69 -1.88 2.24
N SER A 79 -3.97 -0.59 2.40
CA SER A 79 -4.08 0.37 1.32
C SER A 79 -3.51 1.73 1.70
N PHE A 80 -2.91 2.41 0.73
CA PHE A 80 -2.42 3.77 0.91
C PHE A 80 -2.59 4.59 -0.37
N PHE A 81 -3.36 5.67 -0.28
CA PHE A 81 -3.61 6.59 -1.37
C PHE A 81 -2.84 7.88 -1.13
N PHE A 82 -1.74 8.08 -1.86
CA PHE A 82 -0.99 9.33 -1.80
C PHE A 82 -1.84 10.48 -2.34
N LYS A 83 -1.75 11.66 -1.71
CA LYS A 83 -2.46 12.86 -2.14
C LYS A 83 -1.59 14.09 -1.99
N ARG A 84 -1.44 14.86 -3.08
CA ARG A 84 -0.68 16.12 -3.07
C ARG A 84 -1.34 17.15 -2.16
N GLY A 85 -0.51 17.92 -1.46
CA GLY A 85 -0.96 19.05 -0.63
C GLY A 85 -1.46 18.66 0.76
N GLU A 86 -1.57 17.36 1.06
CA GLU A 86 -1.89 16.86 2.39
C GLU A 86 -0.59 16.38 3.05
N ALA A 87 -0.11 17.14 4.04
CA ALA A 87 1.21 16.96 4.66
C ALA A 87 1.46 15.53 5.14
N ASP A 88 0.41 14.86 5.63
CA ASP A 88 0.48 13.51 6.16
C ASP A 88 0.45 12.44 5.07
N ARG A 89 -0.37 12.63 4.02
CA ARG A 89 -0.50 11.69 2.89
C ARG A 89 0.55 11.89 1.81
N GLY A 90 1.36 12.94 1.90
CA GLY A 90 2.56 13.15 1.10
C GLY A 90 3.86 12.65 1.76
N SER A 91 3.83 12.32 3.06
CA SER A 91 5.03 11.92 3.80
C SER A 91 5.27 10.41 3.76
N LEU A 92 6.43 10.02 3.21
CA LEU A 92 6.95 8.65 3.32
C LEU A 92 7.11 8.16 4.76
N SER A 93 7.34 9.08 5.71
CA SER A 93 7.57 8.71 7.11
C SER A 93 6.33 8.06 7.74
N LYS A 94 5.14 8.34 7.19
CA LYS A 94 3.87 7.76 7.63
C LYS A 94 3.40 6.61 6.76
N PHE A 95 3.95 6.43 5.56
CA PHE A 95 3.54 5.38 4.63
C PHE A 95 3.73 3.98 5.26
N VAL A 96 4.97 3.65 5.64
CA VAL A 96 5.28 2.30 6.14
C VAL A 96 4.59 2.00 7.47
N THR A 97 4.57 2.97 8.37
CA THR A 97 3.90 2.83 9.67
C THR A 97 2.38 2.67 9.52
N THR A 98 1.76 3.33 8.55
CA THR A 98 0.34 3.15 8.21
C THR A 98 0.08 1.76 7.67
N ILE A 99 0.92 1.28 6.74
CA ILE A 99 0.81 -0.09 6.22
C ILE A 99 0.98 -1.12 7.33
N ALA A 100 1.98 -0.96 8.21
CA ALA A 100 2.22 -1.87 9.33
C ALA A 100 1.02 -1.92 10.30
N ALA A 101 0.41 -0.77 10.60
CA ALA A 101 -0.78 -0.73 11.45
C ALA A 101 -1.98 -1.44 10.83
N GLN A 102 -2.28 -1.18 9.55
CA GLN A 102 -3.36 -1.85 8.83
C GLN A 102 -3.13 -3.37 8.72
N LEU A 103 -1.89 -3.80 8.46
CA LEU A 103 -1.54 -5.22 8.46
C LEU A 103 -1.75 -5.88 9.82
N ALA A 104 -1.42 -5.20 10.92
CA ALA A 104 -1.66 -5.72 12.27
C ALA A 104 -3.15 -5.81 12.63
N GLU A 105 -3.99 -4.93 12.06
CA GLU A 105 -5.44 -5.00 12.20
C GLU A 105 -6.01 -6.16 11.39
N ARG A 106 -5.51 -6.34 10.16
CA ARG A 106 -5.94 -7.42 9.27
C ARG A 106 -5.47 -8.80 9.75
N GLU A 107 -4.23 -8.89 10.20
CA GLU A 107 -3.60 -10.11 10.70
C GLU A 107 -3.07 -9.86 12.13
N PRO A 108 -3.92 -10.09 13.15
CA PRO A 108 -3.57 -9.83 14.55
C PRO A 108 -2.31 -10.56 15.02
N ALA A 109 -1.93 -11.67 14.38
CA ALA A 109 -0.68 -12.38 14.67
C ALA A 109 0.57 -11.51 14.45
N LEU A 110 0.50 -10.49 13.59
CA LEU A 110 1.61 -9.55 13.38
C LEU A 110 1.79 -8.54 14.53
N ALA A 111 0.72 -8.26 15.28
CA ALA A 111 0.72 -7.17 16.25
C ALA A 111 1.80 -7.29 17.35
N PRO A 112 2.07 -8.47 17.95
CA PRO A 112 3.14 -8.62 18.93
C PRO A 112 4.54 -8.32 18.37
N TYR A 113 4.81 -8.75 17.14
CA TYR A 113 6.11 -8.54 16.48
C TYR A 113 6.32 -7.08 16.11
N ILE A 114 5.29 -6.41 15.61
CA ILE A 114 5.34 -4.98 15.30
C ILE A 114 5.52 -4.18 16.60
N LYS A 115 4.79 -4.53 17.67
CA LYS A 115 4.93 -3.89 18.98
C LYS A 115 6.36 -4.02 19.52
N ALA A 116 6.94 -5.21 19.46
CA ALA A 116 8.32 -5.45 19.89
C ALA A 116 9.34 -4.60 19.11
N ALA A 117 9.14 -4.43 17.79
CA ALA A 117 9.99 -3.57 16.98
C ALA A 117 9.90 -2.08 17.39
N VAL A 118 8.70 -1.60 17.74
CA VAL A 118 8.47 -0.23 18.23
C VAL A 118 9.04 -0.03 19.64
N GLU A 119 8.94 -1.04 20.51
CA GLU A 119 9.53 -1.02 21.85
C GLU A 119 11.06 -1.03 21.80
N ALA A 120 11.66 -1.76 20.85
CA ALA A 120 13.11 -1.77 20.63
C ALA A 120 13.63 -0.43 20.06
N ASN A 121 12.81 0.32 19.32
CA ASN A 121 13.18 1.61 18.76
C ASN A 121 11.97 2.54 18.62
N HIS A 122 11.73 3.37 19.65
CA HIS A 122 10.63 4.33 19.66
C HIS A 122 10.70 5.39 18.54
N TYR A 123 11.87 5.59 17.92
CA TYR A 123 12.05 6.54 16.82
C TYR A 123 11.91 5.88 15.44
N ILE A 124 11.48 4.62 15.36
CA ILE A 124 11.42 3.86 14.10
C ILE A 124 10.59 4.58 13.03
N GLY A 125 9.48 5.25 13.37
CA GLY A 125 8.67 6.01 12.42
C GLY A 125 9.37 7.21 11.76
N GLY A 126 10.51 7.65 12.31
CA GLY A 126 11.36 8.69 11.71
C GLY A 126 12.56 8.16 10.93
N LYS A 127 12.77 6.84 10.87
CA LYS A 127 13.91 6.21 10.18
C LYS A 127 13.74 6.18 8.67
N ALA A 128 14.79 5.77 7.96
CA ALA A 128 14.71 5.57 6.52
C ALA A 128 13.62 4.55 6.15
N VAL A 129 12.90 4.78 5.04
CA VAL A 129 11.80 3.90 4.57
C VAL A 129 12.20 2.43 4.51
N ARG A 130 13.43 2.15 4.06
CA ARG A 130 13.97 0.79 4.01
C ARG A 130 14.08 0.14 5.39
N GLU A 131 14.54 0.89 6.39
CA GLU A 131 14.64 0.42 7.78
C GLU A 131 13.25 0.21 8.39
N GLN A 132 12.32 1.13 8.16
CA GLN A 132 10.94 0.96 8.59
C GLN A 132 10.31 -0.29 7.97
N PHE A 133 10.49 -0.49 6.66
CA PHE A 133 9.89 -1.62 5.95
C PHE A 133 10.45 -2.95 6.44
N ASP A 134 11.77 -3.03 6.62
CA ASP A 134 12.43 -4.22 7.16
C ASP A 134 11.90 -4.58 8.56
N LYS A 135 11.86 -3.59 9.47
CA LYS A 135 11.55 -3.80 10.89
C LYS A 135 10.06 -3.94 11.20
N LEU A 136 9.21 -3.22 10.48
CA LEU A 136 7.77 -3.16 10.78
C LEU A 136 6.91 -4.05 9.88
N ILE A 137 7.45 -4.54 8.76
CA ILE A 137 6.68 -5.37 7.80
C ILE A 137 7.39 -6.69 7.55
N LEU A 138 8.62 -6.65 7.02
CA LEU A 138 9.29 -7.86 6.53
C LEU A 138 9.62 -8.85 7.66
N GLN A 139 10.26 -8.39 8.75
CA GLN A 139 10.59 -9.23 9.89
C GLN A 139 9.33 -9.80 10.59
N PRO A 140 8.30 -9.00 10.90
CA PRO A 140 7.03 -9.51 11.42
C PRO A 140 6.38 -10.60 10.55
N LEU A 141 6.31 -10.39 9.23
CA LEU A 141 5.78 -11.40 8.29
C LEU A 141 6.61 -12.69 8.30
N GLY A 142 7.95 -12.57 8.34
CA GLY A 142 8.84 -13.73 8.43
C GLY A 142 8.67 -14.55 9.71
N ASN A 143 8.34 -13.90 10.83
CA ASN A 143 8.12 -14.58 12.10
C ASN A 143 6.78 -15.35 12.13
N ILE A 144 5.70 -14.79 11.59
CA ILE A 144 4.40 -15.48 11.54
C ILE A 144 4.33 -16.56 10.46
N SER A 145 5.19 -16.51 9.45
CA SER A 145 5.20 -17.50 8.34
C SER A 145 5.50 -18.92 8.84
N GLN A 146 6.06 -19.07 10.05
CA GLN A 146 6.25 -20.38 10.69
C GLN A 146 5.00 -20.90 11.40
N GLU A 147 4.08 -20.00 11.78
CA GLU A 147 2.89 -20.30 12.59
C GLU A 147 1.64 -20.50 11.73
N VAL A 148 1.63 -19.98 10.49
CA VAL A 148 0.41 -19.87 9.69
C VAL A 148 0.57 -20.63 8.36
N GLN A 149 0.23 -21.92 8.37
CA GLN A 149 0.08 -22.70 7.13
C GLN A 149 -1.29 -22.43 6.50
N GLY A 150 -1.33 -22.09 5.21
CA GLY A 150 -2.57 -22.04 4.42
C GLY A 150 -3.32 -20.71 4.38
N THR A 151 -2.66 -19.56 4.63
CA THR A 151 -3.30 -18.25 4.51
C THR A 151 -3.54 -17.81 3.08
N THR A 152 -4.66 -17.09 2.91
CA THR A 152 -4.96 -16.27 1.74
C THR A 152 -3.87 -15.21 1.54
N PRO A 153 -3.32 -15.03 0.32
CA PRO A 153 -2.36 -13.97 0.04
C PRO A 153 -2.91 -12.59 0.41
N LEU A 154 -2.13 -11.81 1.15
CA LEU A 154 -2.46 -10.42 1.46
C LEU A 154 -1.95 -9.48 0.37
N VAL A 155 -2.82 -8.61 -0.11
CA VAL A 155 -2.51 -7.59 -1.13
C VAL A 155 -2.39 -6.23 -0.47
N ILE A 156 -1.34 -5.49 -0.83
CA ILE A 156 -1.17 -4.08 -0.45
C ILE A 156 -1.41 -3.22 -1.69
N VAL A 157 -2.39 -2.32 -1.63
CA VAL A 157 -2.69 -1.40 -2.73
C VAL A 157 -2.09 -0.03 -2.46
N VAL A 158 -1.24 0.46 -3.35
CA VAL A 158 -0.61 1.79 -3.24
C VAL A 158 -0.96 2.61 -4.47
N ASP A 159 -1.69 3.71 -4.27
CA ASP A 159 -2.08 4.62 -5.35
C ASP A 159 -1.20 5.87 -5.38
N ALA A 160 -0.94 6.37 -6.60
CA ALA A 160 -0.20 7.61 -6.83
C ALA A 160 1.21 7.64 -6.21
N LEU A 161 1.91 6.50 -6.22
CA LEU A 161 3.28 6.36 -5.70
C LEU A 161 4.27 7.34 -6.37
N ASP A 162 4.00 7.81 -7.59
CA ASP A 162 4.83 8.82 -8.26
C ASP A 162 4.78 10.19 -7.59
N GLU A 163 3.77 10.46 -6.77
CA GLU A 163 3.65 11.70 -5.98
C GLU A 163 4.76 11.85 -4.94
N PHE A 164 5.32 10.73 -4.50
CA PHE A 164 6.53 10.72 -3.69
C PHE A 164 7.77 11.20 -4.49
N SER A 165 7.96 10.70 -5.72
CA SER A 165 9.17 11.02 -6.51
C SER A 165 9.29 12.50 -6.87
N LYS A 166 8.16 13.21 -6.98
CA LYS A 166 8.12 14.63 -7.32
C LYS A 166 8.44 15.56 -6.14
N ALA A 167 8.32 15.08 -4.90
CA ALA A 167 8.88 15.78 -3.74
C ALA A 167 10.42 15.85 -3.81
N LYS A 168 11.06 14.98 -4.61
CA LYS A 168 12.50 15.01 -4.91
C LYS A 168 12.83 15.76 -6.21
N SER A 169 11.85 15.97 -7.10
CA SER A 169 12.08 16.61 -8.42
C SER A 169 12.12 18.14 -8.39
N LEU A 170 11.96 18.78 -7.23
CA LEU A 170 12.39 20.17 -7.05
C LEU A 170 13.91 20.30 -6.98
N LEU A 171 14.66 19.19 -6.94
CA LEU A 171 16.13 19.21 -6.88
C LEU A 171 16.85 18.48 -8.02
N HIS A 172 16.24 17.63 -8.83
CA HIS A 172 16.93 17.00 -9.97
C HIS A 172 16.01 16.86 -11.19
N LYS A 173 15.94 17.91 -12.01
CA LYS A 173 15.73 17.74 -13.45
C LYS A 173 17.10 17.68 -14.11
N GLN A 174 17.64 16.48 -14.28
CA GLN A 174 18.47 16.12 -15.43
C GLN A 174 18.63 14.61 -15.52
N THR A 175 18.38 14.08 -16.74
CA THR A 175 18.53 12.69 -17.22
C THR A 175 17.47 11.70 -16.69
N GLY A 176 16.82 10.81 -17.46
CA GLY A 176 16.93 10.41 -18.86
C GLY A 176 16.48 8.93 -19.00
N THR A 177 15.21 8.71 -19.38
CA THR A 177 14.56 7.54 -20.06
C THR A 177 14.84 6.06 -19.67
N SER A 178 13.77 5.30 -19.40
CA SER A 178 13.22 4.20 -20.27
C SER A 178 11.91 3.64 -19.64
N SER A 179 10.93 3.20 -20.46
CA SER A 179 9.53 2.95 -20.03
C SER A 179 9.08 1.48 -20.20
N PRO A 180 8.27 0.91 -19.28
CA PRO A 180 7.54 -0.36 -19.44
C PRO A 180 6.07 -0.12 -19.92
N PRO A 181 5.23 -1.16 -20.12
CA PRO A 181 4.15 -1.16 -21.11
C PRO A 181 3.02 -0.19 -20.74
N ARG A 182 2.44 0.45 -21.76
CA ARG A 182 1.43 1.51 -21.65
C ARG A 182 0.02 0.97 -21.85
N LEU A 183 -0.94 1.54 -21.12
CA LEU A 183 -2.36 1.57 -21.49
C LEU A 183 -2.61 2.44 -22.72
#